data_AF-A0AAE3I0B9-F1
#
_entry.id   AF-A0AAE3I0B9-F1
#
_cell.length_a   1.000
_cell.length_b   1.000
_cell.length_c   1.000
_cell.angle_alpha   90.00
_cell.angle_beta   90.00
_cell.angle_gamma   90.00
#
_symmetry.space_group_name_H-M   'P 1'
#
loop_
_entity.id
_entity.type
_entity.pdbx_description
1 polymer ?
#
loop_
_entity_poly.entity_id
_entity_poly.type
_entity_poly.pdbx_seq_one_letter_code
_entity_poly.pdbx_strand_id
1 'polypeptide(L)'
;MNRISREMERSARASQRAHERGLREQARAIREAERAERARQRALIADEKENKRLYVESRLEEAAGQNQEIEEQVEALGQILVEGLSRNPILDFAELRVRPAHQSVDLFGLPHSEHPPVWERYAPEKPKGLAGLFPWVKKAHAQQELAARQRFDADERSYQAKEAIRQAEIKKRHEAHARAVEQAERDANEHNQQVAQFEAAFRAADPDAIATYFITVLERGTYPEGFAQTSQIEFQPESKQLVVAYDLPKYEEVVPATKSVKYVKASDSFTESARPESQRRTMYADAVAQTALRSLHEIFASDIAGHVETVVFNGYVESIDRGTGKPIRPCIITVRTTREVFLDIDLEHVDPLVCLRSLNASVSKSAAELAPVRPVLELSMTDPRFIKEDDVLSTLDQRPNLMDLTPGEFESLITNLFQTMGLETRQTQASRDGGVDCVAFDPRPIFGGKVVIQAKRYKNTVGVSAVRDLFGTMQNEGASKGILVATSGYGKAAFEFASGKPIELLAGSNLLYLLKEHANIDAKIVMPEGTIDIGLDG
;
A
#
# COMPACT_ATOMS: atom_id res chain seq x y z
N MET A 1 -84.35 80.29 -20.93
CA MET A 1 -84.20 79.39 -19.75
C MET A 1 -84.22 77.88 -20.06
N ASN A 2 -84.74 77.41 -21.20
CA ASN A 2 -85.01 75.97 -21.41
C ASN A 2 -83.83 75.12 -21.98
N ARG A 3 -82.72 75.74 -22.41
CA ARG A 3 -81.50 75.04 -22.89
C ARG A 3 -80.55 74.71 -21.74
N ILE A 4 -80.35 75.68 -20.85
CA ILE A 4 -79.42 75.61 -19.71
C ILE A 4 -79.84 74.51 -18.71
N SER A 5 -81.15 74.34 -18.47
CA SER A 5 -81.67 73.31 -17.55
C SER A 5 -81.48 71.87 -18.11
N ARG A 6 -81.66 71.65 -19.42
CA ARG A 6 -81.40 70.35 -20.07
C ARG A 6 -79.91 70.00 -20.14
N GLU A 7 -79.03 71.01 -20.31
CA GLU A 7 -77.58 70.81 -20.26
C GLU A 7 -77.10 70.51 -18.84
N MET A 8 -77.64 71.18 -17.82
CA MET A 8 -77.35 70.87 -16.42
C MET A 8 -77.80 69.46 -16.02
N GLU A 9 -78.98 69.00 -16.44
CA GLU A 9 -79.42 67.62 -16.18
C GLU A 9 -78.56 66.57 -16.91
N ARG A 10 -78.16 66.84 -18.17
CA ARG A 10 -77.24 65.96 -18.91
C ARG A 10 -75.86 65.91 -18.26
N SER A 11 -75.34 67.06 -17.82
CA SER A 11 -74.07 67.17 -17.11
C SER A 11 -74.12 66.46 -15.74
N ALA A 12 -75.20 66.64 -14.98
CA ALA A 12 -75.42 65.95 -13.71
C ALA A 12 -75.51 64.43 -13.88
N ARG A 13 -76.28 63.93 -14.86
CA ARG A 13 -76.35 62.48 -15.17
C ARG A 13 -75.02 61.93 -15.69
N ALA A 14 -74.27 62.71 -16.47
CA ALA A 14 -72.95 62.31 -16.95
C ALA A 14 -71.94 62.25 -15.80
N SER A 15 -71.95 63.22 -14.89
CA SER A 15 -71.13 63.25 -13.66
C SER A 15 -71.48 62.09 -12.72
N GLN A 16 -72.77 61.81 -12.53
CA GLN A 16 -73.23 60.69 -11.71
C GLN A 16 -72.80 59.33 -12.30
N ARG A 17 -72.92 59.15 -13.62
CA ARG A 17 -72.41 57.95 -14.32
C ARG A 17 -70.89 57.83 -14.27
N ALA A 18 -70.16 58.95 -14.34
CA ALA A 18 -68.71 58.96 -14.20
C ALA A 18 -68.28 58.60 -12.76
N HIS A 19 -68.99 59.10 -11.75
CA HIS A 19 -68.76 58.76 -10.35
C HIS A 19 -69.05 57.28 -10.06
N GLU A 20 -70.16 56.73 -10.57
CA GLU A 20 -70.47 55.29 -10.46
C GLU A 20 -69.45 54.41 -11.19
N ARG A 21 -68.93 54.85 -12.35
CA ARG A 21 -67.84 54.16 -13.05
C ARG A 21 -66.55 54.19 -12.23
N GLY A 22 -66.18 55.34 -11.68
CA GLY A 22 -65.01 55.48 -10.80
C GLY A 22 -65.09 54.59 -9.55
N LEU A 23 -66.26 54.52 -8.90
CA LEU A 23 -66.49 53.62 -7.76
C LEU A 23 -66.39 52.14 -8.16
N ARG A 24 -66.90 51.75 -9.33
CA ARG A 24 -66.80 50.37 -9.85
C ARG A 24 -65.37 50.00 -10.22
N GLU A 25 -64.60 50.94 -10.79
CA GLU A 25 -63.17 50.77 -11.09
C GLU A 25 -62.36 50.65 -9.80
N GLN A 26 -62.60 51.51 -8.82
CA GLN A 26 -61.96 51.43 -7.50
C GLN A 26 -62.28 50.10 -6.79
N ALA A 27 -63.53 49.64 -6.83
CA ALA A 27 -63.94 48.34 -6.30
C ALA A 27 -63.38 47.14 -7.08
N ARG A 28 -63.08 47.29 -8.39
CA ARG A 28 -62.35 46.27 -9.17
C ARG A 28 -60.87 46.24 -8.77
N ALA A 29 -60.22 47.39 -8.69
CA ALA A 29 -58.82 47.52 -8.28
C ALA A 29 -58.58 46.95 -6.87
N ILE A 30 -59.47 47.21 -5.90
CA ILE A 30 -59.37 46.63 -4.55
C ILE A 30 -59.46 45.09 -4.59
N ARG A 31 -60.41 44.53 -5.34
CA ARG A 31 -60.55 43.06 -5.46
C ARG A 31 -59.38 42.41 -6.21
N GLU A 32 -58.81 43.10 -7.20
CA GLU A 32 -57.61 42.65 -7.91
C GLU A 32 -56.39 42.69 -7.00
N ALA A 33 -56.22 43.75 -6.20
CA ALA A 33 -55.17 43.87 -5.20
C ALA A 33 -55.28 42.75 -4.14
N GLU A 34 -56.47 42.50 -3.60
CA GLU A 34 -56.73 41.40 -2.65
C GLU A 34 -56.42 40.02 -3.26
N ARG A 35 -56.79 39.78 -4.53
CA ARG A 35 -56.45 38.53 -5.23
C ARG A 35 -54.95 38.38 -5.43
N ALA A 36 -54.26 39.47 -5.82
CA ALA A 36 -52.82 39.48 -6.01
C ALA A 36 -52.07 39.26 -4.68
N GLU A 37 -52.55 39.82 -3.57
CA GLU A 37 -51.98 39.58 -2.25
C GLU A 37 -52.18 38.13 -1.78
N ARG A 38 -53.38 37.57 -1.93
CA ARG A 38 -53.62 36.14 -1.64
C ARG A 38 -52.79 35.20 -2.52
N ALA A 39 -52.59 35.55 -3.79
CA ALA A 39 -51.73 34.81 -4.69
C ALA A 39 -50.26 34.85 -4.23
N ARG A 40 -49.76 36.01 -3.82
CA ARG A 40 -48.40 36.16 -3.26
C ARG A 40 -48.21 35.35 -1.98
N GLN A 41 -49.16 35.39 -1.04
CA GLN A 41 -49.10 34.59 0.19
C GLN A 41 -49.12 33.08 -0.10
N ARG A 42 -49.95 32.62 -1.04
CA ARG A 42 -49.96 31.21 -1.47
C ARG A 42 -48.65 30.79 -2.12
N ALA A 43 -48.05 31.67 -2.94
CA ALA A 43 -46.76 31.43 -3.56
C ALA A 43 -45.64 31.30 -2.51
N LEU A 44 -45.60 32.17 -1.50
CA LEU A 44 -44.63 32.09 -0.41
C LEU A 44 -44.75 30.79 0.40
N ILE A 45 -45.98 30.38 0.76
CA ILE A 45 -46.21 29.11 1.48
C ILE A 45 -45.82 27.91 0.62
N ALA A 46 -46.09 27.97 -0.69
CA ALA A 46 -45.70 26.92 -1.62
C ALA A 46 -44.17 26.82 -1.75
N ASP A 47 -43.49 27.97 -1.85
CA ASP A 47 -42.03 28.06 -1.92
C ASP A 47 -41.37 27.56 -0.63
N GLU A 48 -41.86 27.97 0.54
CA GLU A 48 -41.37 27.44 1.84
C GLU A 48 -41.56 25.93 1.96
N LYS A 49 -42.69 25.41 1.50
CA LYS A 49 -42.96 23.97 1.51
C LYS A 49 -42.04 23.22 0.55
N GLU A 50 -41.79 23.79 -0.62
CA GLU A 50 -40.87 23.24 -1.62
C GLU A 50 -39.43 23.24 -1.11
N ASN A 51 -38.96 24.36 -0.54
CA ASN A 51 -37.63 24.47 0.06
C ASN A 51 -37.43 23.46 1.20
N LYS A 52 -38.44 23.27 2.06
CA LYS A 52 -38.41 22.23 3.11
C LYS A 52 -38.37 20.81 2.52
N ARG A 53 -39.05 20.57 1.39
CA ARG A 53 -39.02 19.27 0.70
C ARG A 53 -37.62 19.01 0.14
N LEU A 54 -37.06 19.97 -0.61
CA LEU A 54 -35.73 19.87 -1.20
C LEU A 54 -34.64 19.69 -0.14
N TYR A 55 -34.75 20.39 0.99
CA TYR A 55 -33.83 20.20 2.12
C TYR A 55 -33.87 18.76 2.66
N VAL A 56 -35.07 18.21 2.90
CA VAL A 56 -35.22 16.84 3.40
C VAL A 56 -34.76 15.81 2.37
N GLU A 57 -34.99 16.06 1.08
CA GLU A 57 -34.51 15.22 -0.02
C GLU A 57 -32.97 15.19 -0.05
N SER A 58 -32.32 16.36 0.01
CA SER A 58 -30.86 16.46 0.09
C SER A 58 -30.28 15.72 1.30
N ARG A 59 -30.92 15.79 2.47
CA ARG A 59 -30.49 15.02 3.66
C ARG A 59 -30.68 13.51 3.51
N LEU A 60 -31.71 13.07 2.79
CA LEU A 60 -31.91 11.66 2.50
C LEU A 60 -30.88 11.15 1.49
N GLU A 61 -30.53 11.95 0.48
CA GLU A 61 -29.47 11.66 -0.47
C GLU A 61 -28.10 11.58 0.21
N GLU A 62 -27.80 12.48 1.15
CA GLU A 62 -26.57 12.44 1.96
C GLU A 62 -26.46 11.13 2.76
N ALA A 63 -27.54 10.70 3.43
CA ALA A 63 -27.57 9.41 4.12
C ALA A 63 -27.43 8.23 3.15
N ALA A 64 -28.01 8.32 1.96
CA ALA A 64 -27.89 7.28 0.93
C ALA A 64 -26.45 7.17 0.41
N GLY A 65 -25.78 8.30 0.16
CA GLY A 65 -24.37 8.34 -0.24
C GLY A 65 -23.45 7.71 0.81
N GLN A 66 -23.62 8.05 2.09
CA GLN A 66 -22.86 7.41 3.18
C GLN A 66 -23.12 5.90 3.28
N ASN A 67 -24.35 5.44 3.05
CA ASN A 67 -24.64 4.01 3.01
C ASN A 67 -23.96 3.31 1.83
N GLN A 68 -23.93 3.97 0.66
CA GLN A 68 -23.25 3.45 -0.52
C GLN A 68 -21.74 3.32 -0.27
N GLU A 69 -21.10 4.34 0.29
CA GLU A 69 -19.66 4.29 0.65
C GLU A 69 -19.36 3.13 1.62
N ILE A 70 -20.21 2.92 2.64
CA ILE A 70 -20.07 1.80 3.58
C ILE A 70 -20.20 0.44 2.87
N GLU A 71 -21.10 0.34 1.90
CA GLU A 71 -21.32 -0.90 1.13
C GLU A 71 -20.16 -1.18 0.18
N GLU A 72 -19.66 -0.16 -0.53
CA GLU A 72 -18.47 -0.24 -1.39
C GLU A 72 -17.23 -0.67 -0.60
N GLN A 73 -17.02 -0.12 0.60
CA GLN A 73 -15.92 -0.56 1.48
C GLN A 73 -16.04 -2.04 1.88
N VAL A 74 -17.26 -2.51 2.17
CA VAL A 74 -17.49 -3.92 2.52
C VAL A 74 -17.27 -4.84 1.34
N GLU A 75 -17.75 -4.45 0.17
CA GLU A 75 -17.58 -5.21 -1.06
C GLU A 75 -16.10 -5.33 -1.42
N ALA A 76 -15.36 -4.22 -1.36
CA ALA A 76 -13.92 -4.19 -1.62
C ALA A 76 -13.13 -5.14 -0.69
N LEU A 77 -13.48 -5.21 0.60
CA LEU A 77 -12.86 -6.17 1.53
C LEU A 77 -13.16 -7.62 1.17
N GLY A 78 -14.34 -7.89 0.61
CA GLY A 78 -14.77 -9.22 0.21
C GLY A 78 -14.20 -9.68 -1.14
N GLN A 79 -13.62 -8.78 -1.94
CA GLN A 79 -13.16 -9.06 -3.30
C GLN A 79 -11.64 -9.01 -3.48
N ILE A 80 -10.86 -8.83 -2.40
CA ILE A 80 -9.40 -8.69 -2.43
C ILE A 80 -8.72 -9.77 -3.27
N LEU A 81 -9.07 -11.04 -3.07
CA LEU A 81 -8.49 -12.17 -3.78
C LEU A 81 -8.90 -12.14 -5.26
N VAL A 82 -10.19 -12.02 -5.54
CA VAL A 82 -10.75 -12.05 -6.90
C VAL A 82 -10.19 -10.92 -7.76
N GLU A 83 -10.11 -9.70 -7.23
CA GLU A 83 -9.47 -8.57 -7.89
C GLU A 83 -8.00 -8.86 -8.19
N GLY A 84 -7.28 -9.48 -7.24
CA GLY A 84 -5.89 -9.90 -7.43
C GLY A 84 -5.71 -10.90 -8.57
N LEU A 85 -6.59 -11.91 -8.66
CA LEU A 85 -6.56 -12.94 -9.71
C LEU A 85 -6.79 -12.35 -11.11
N SER A 86 -7.57 -11.28 -11.22
CA SER A 86 -7.87 -10.63 -12.51
C SER A 86 -6.69 -9.85 -13.11
N ARG A 87 -5.66 -9.57 -12.31
CA ARG A 87 -4.49 -8.78 -12.73
C ARG A 87 -3.36 -9.68 -13.19
N ASN A 88 -2.51 -9.16 -14.07
CA ASN A 88 -1.25 -9.79 -14.40
C ASN A 88 -0.19 -9.38 -13.35
N PRO A 89 0.30 -10.30 -12.49
CA PRO A 89 1.28 -9.96 -11.46
C PRO A 89 2.71 -9.91 -12.01
N ILE A 90 2.94 -10.27 -13.27
CA ILE A 90 4.26 -10.29 -13.89
C ILE A 90 4.87 -8.88 -13.91
N LEU A 91 6.08 -8.76 -13.39
CA LEU A 91 6.89 -7.55 -13.50
C LEU A 91 7.77 -7.65 -14.74
N ASP A 92 7.37 -6.96 -15.80
CA ASP A 92 8.20 -6.81 -16.99
C ASP A 92 9.29 -5.74 -16.73
N PHE A 93 10.55 -6.16 -16.74
CA PHE A 93 11.69 -5.26 -16.59
C PHE A 93 11.74 -4.17 -17.68
N ALA A 94 11.09 -4.37 -18.84
CA ALA A 94 10.95 -3.33 -19.85
C ALA A 94 10.07 -2.16 -19.39
N GLU A 95 9.06 -2.41 -18.55
CA GLU A 95 8.20 -1.37 -17.97
C GLU A 95 8.94 -0.50 -16.94
N LEU A 96 9.98 -1.04 -16.31
CA LEU A 96 10.83 -0.31 -15.37
C LEU A 96 11.79 0.66 -16.08
N ARG A 97 11.96 0.56 -17.40
CA ARG A 97 12.88 1.42 -18.16
C ARG A 97 12.24 2.76 -18.47
N VAL A 98 13.01 3.83 -18.31
CA VAL A 98 12.58 5.22 -18.53
C VAL A 98 13.07 5.70 -19.89
N ARG A 99 12.23 6.48 -20.58
CA ARG A 99 12.62 7.22 -21.78
C ARG A 99 12.98 8.65 -21.40
N PRO A 100 14.08 9.21 -21.93
CA PRO A 100 14.45 10.59 -21.63
C PRO A 100 13.35 11.54 -22.14
N ALA A 101 12.73 12.27 -21.21
CA ALA A 101 11.73 13.26 -21.52
C ALA A 101 12.34 14.66 -21.43
N HIS A 102 12.16 15.46 -22.49
CA HIS A 102 12.55 16.86 -22.51
C HIS A 102 11.48 17.67 -23.23
N GLN A 103 11.25 18.89 -22.74
CA GLN A 103 10.32 19.83 -23.37
C GLN A 103 11.02 20.55 -24.53
N SER A 104 10.27 20.93 -25.57
CA SER A 104 10.80 21.76 -26.65
C SER A 104 11.29 23.12 -26.15
N VAL A 105 12.26 23.71 -26.85
CA VAL A 105 12.76 25.07 -26.55
C VAL A 105 11.60 26.07 -26.55
N ASP A 106 11.31 26.65 -25.38
CA ASP A 106 10.30 27.69 -25.27
C ASP A 106 10.85 29.05 -25.76
N LEU A 107 10.33 29.52 -26.89
CA LEU A 107 10.64 30.84 -27.45
C LEU A 107 9.54 31.87 -27.16
N PHE A 108 8.52 31.51 -26.38
CA PHE A 108 7.43 32.40 -26.01
C PHE A 108 7.94 33.60 -25.20
N GLY A 109 7.27 34.74 -25.37
CA GLY A 109 7.63 36.01 -24.73
C GLY A 109 8.85 36.72 -25.30
N LEU A 110 9.54 36.17 -26.32
CA LEU A 110 10.61 36.89 -27.00
C LEU A 110 10.02 37.99 -27.90
N PRO A 111 10.64 39.20 -27.93
CA PRO A 111 10.20 40.26 -28.83
C PRO A 111 10.24 39.76 -30.27
N HIS A 112 9.20 40.02 -31.05
CA HIS A 112 9.16 39.64 -32.47
C HIS A 112 10.34 40.28 -33.23
N SER A 113 10.87 39.57 -34.23
CA SER A 113 11.89 40.17 -35.09
C SER A 113 11.27 41.35 -35.85
N GLU A 114 11.79 42.55 -35.62
CA GLU A 114 11.40 43.76 -36.35
C GLU A 114 12.04 43.76 -37.74
N HIS A 115 11.44 44.46 -38.71
CA HIS A 115 12.10 44.67 -40.00
C HIS A 115 13.25 45.67 -39.84
N PRO A 116 14.41 45.46 -40.50
CA PRO A 116 15.50 46.42 -40.45
C PRO A 116 15.03 47.78 -41.00
N PRO A 117 15.52 48.90 -40.45
CA PRO A 117 15.23 50.22 -41.01
C PRO A 117 15.75 50.28 -42.46
N VAL A 118 14.93 50.84 -43.34
CA VAL A 118 15.18 50.90 -44.79
C VAL A 118 15.33 52.36 -45.17
N TRP A 119 16.46 52.76 -45.76
CA TRP A 119 16.83 54.17 -46.00
C TRP A 119 15.75 54.93 -46.77
N GLU A 120 15.08 54.26 -47.70
CA GLU A 120 13.98 54.76 -48.53
C GLU A 120 12.83 55.36 -47.71
N ARG A 121 12.65 54.95 -46.45
CA ARG A 121 11.62 55.49 -45.54
C ARG A 121 12.05 56.77 -44.82
N TYR A 122 13.34 57.06 -44.79
CA TYR A 122 13.95 58.21 -44.10
C TYR A 122 14.39 59.30 -45.08
N ALA A 123 14.66 58.93 -46.33
CA ALA A 123 15.13 59.83 -47.37
C ALA A 123 14.14 61.00 -47.59
N PRO A 124 14.59 62.27 -47.47
CA PRO A 124 13.74 63.42 -47.74
C PRO A 124 13.32 63.47 -49.21
N GLU A 125 12.13 64.02 -49.48
CA GLU A 125 11.67 64.22 -50.86
C GLU A 125 12.63 65.15 -51.62
N LYS A 126 13.07 64.72 -52.80
CA LYS A 126 13.94 65.54 -53.65
C LYS A 126 13.23 66.86 -54.01
N PRO A 127 13.92 68.01 -53.96
CA PRO A 127 13.32 69.30 -54.28
C PRO A 127 12.84 69.32 -55.74
N LYS A 128 11.57 69.65 -55.95
CA LYS A 128 10.92 69.64 -57.27
C LYS A 128 11.12 70.98 -58.01
N GLY A 129 11.52 70.93 -59.29
CA GLY A 129 11.60 72.11 -60.17
C GLY A 129 12.75 73.10 -59.88
N LEU A 130 12.63 74.34 -60.40
CA LEU A 130 13.65 75.41 -60.27
C LEU A 130 13.96 75.82 -58.82
N ALA A 131 13.15 75.39 -57.85
CA ALA A 131 13.36 75.60 -56.42
C ALA A 131 14.68 74.98 -55.90
N GLY A 132 15.20 73.94 -56.58
CA GLY A 132 16.47 73.28 -56.23
C GLY A 132 17.74 74.07 -56.56
N LEU A 133 17.65 75.20 -57.28
CA LEU A 133 18.82 76.05 -57.60
C LEU A 133 19.15 77.07 -56.48
N PHE A 134 18.23 77.34 -55.56
CA PHE A 134 18.44 78.35 -54.52
C PHE A 134 19.37 77.84 -53.40
N PRO A 135 20.43 78.60 -53.03
CA PRO A 135 21.40 78.17 -52.01
C PRO A 135 20.80 77.84 -50.64
N TRP A 136 19.75 78.56 -50.23
CA TRP A 136 19.07 78.35 -48.96
C TRP A 136 18.19 77.08 -48.95
N VAL A 137 17.56 76.73 -50.07
CA VAL A 137 16.82 75.45 -50.24
C VAL A 137 17.78 74.27 -50.27
N LYS A 138 18.95 74.39 -50.94
CA LYS A 138 20.01 73.38 -50.90
C LYS A 138 20.55 73.16 -49.49
N LYS A 139 20.77 74.24 -48.73
CA LYS A 139 21.23 74.17 -47.33
C LYS A 139 20.18 73.53 -46.42
N ALA A 140 18.91 73.87 -46.59
CA ALA A 140 17.81 73.27 -45.84
C ALA A 140 17.60 71.78 -46.16
N HIS A 141 17.66 71.39 -47.44
CA HIS A 141 17.59 69.99 -47.85
C HIS A 141 18.80 69.19 -47.36
N ALA A 142 20.02 69.73 -47.45
CA ALA A 142 21.22 69.09 -46.90
C ALA A 142 21.12 68.91 -45.37
N GLN A 143 20.51 69.85 -44.65
CA GLN A 143 20.25 69.73 -43.22
C GLN A 143 19.17 68.67 -42.92
N GLN A 144 18.12 68.57 -43.76
CA GLN A 144 17.10 67.51 -43.66
C GLN A 144 17.67 66.13 -43.96
N GLU A 145 18.53 66.01 -44.96
CA GLU A 145 19.21 64.76 -45.33
C GLU A 145 20.19 64.30 -44.24
N LEU A 146 20.96 65.23 -43.64
CA LEU A 146 21.81 64.95 -42.49
C LEU A 146 21.00 64.48 -41.27
N ALA A 147 19.87 65.15 -40.97
CA ALA A 147 19.00 64.77 -39.88
C ALA A 147 18.31 63.41 -40.14
N ALA A 148 17.90 63.14 -41.38
CA ALA A 148 17.37 61.84 -41.81
C ALA A 148 18.42 60.73 -41.66
N ARG A 149 19.68 61.00 -42.04
CA ARG A 149 20.79 60.07 -41.87
C ARG A 149 21.09 59.78 -40.40
N GLN A 150 21.12 60.81 -39.56
CA GLN A 150 21.31 60.63 -38.11
C GLN A 150 20.19 59.78 -37.48
N ARG A 151 18.93 59.99 -37.90
CA ARG A 151 17.79 59.16 -37.46
C ARG A 151 17.91 57.72 -37.94
N PHE A 152 18.22 57.51 -39.22
CA PHE A 152 18.45 56.18 -39.78
C PHE A 152 19.58 55.45 -39.04
N ASP A 153 20.75 56.08 -38.86
CA ASP A 153 21.89 55.48 -38.16
C ASP A 153 21.60 55.23 -36.67
N ALA A 154 20.70 55.99 -36.04
CA ALA A 154 20.26 55.77 -34.66
C ALA A 154 19.27 54.59 -34.56
N ASP A 155 18.31 54.52 -35.47
CA ASP A 155 17.32 53.43 -35.54
C ASP A 155 18.00 52.11 -35.95
N GLU A 156 18.99 52.15 -36.86
CA GLU A 156 19.80 50.99 -37.24
C GLU A 156 20.59 50.45 -36.06
N ARG A 157 21.23 51.33 -35.27
CA ARG A 157 21.91 50.93 -34.02
C ARG A 157 20.94 50.36 -32.99
N SER A 158 19.75 50.95 -32.84
CA SER A 158 18.72 50.43 -31.93
C SER A 158 18.23 49.06 -32.37
N TYR A 159 17.97 48.87 -33.67
CA TYR A 159 17.59 47.61 -34.27
C TYR A 159 18.65 46.53 -34.05
N GLN A 160 19.91 46.82 -34.39
CA GLN A 160 21.02 45.88 -34.20
C GLN A 160 21.19 45.50 -32.72
N ALA A 161 21.06 46.45 -31.79
CA ALA A 161 21.13 46.15 -30.35
C ALA A 161 19.99 45.25 -29.88
N LYS A 162 18.75 45.52 -30.31
CA LYS A 162 17.58 44.67 -29.99
C LYS A 162 17.72 43.26 -30.57
N GLU A 163 18.13 43.14 -31.83
CA GLU A 163 18.30 41.84 -32.48
C GLU A 163 19.46 41.05 -31.86
N ALA A 164 20.56 41.71 -31.47
CA ALA A 164 21.65 41.07 -30.74
C ALA A 164 21.19 40.49 -29.39
N ILE A 165 20.38 41.23 -28.62
CA ILE A 165 19.80 40.76 -27.36
C ILE A 165 18.87 39.56 -27.60
N ARG A 166 17.98 39.66 -28.61
CA ARG A 166 17.07 38.58 -29.00
C ARG A 166 17.84 37.31 -29.39
N GLN A 167 18.85 37.43 -30.25
CA GLN A 167 19.68 36.29 -30.69
C GLN A 167 20.49 35.69 -29.54
N ALA A 168 21.04 36.51 -28.65
CA ALA A 168 21.74 36.04 -27.46
C ALA A 168 20.79 35.25 -26.52
N GLU A 169 19.56 35.72 -26.33
CA GLU A 169 18.58 35.04 -25.50
C GLU A 169 18.08 33.73 -26.16
N ILE A 170 17.83 33.72 -27.48
CA ILE A 170 17.52 32.49 -28.23
C ILE A 170 18.65 31.48 -28.05
N LYS A 171 19.90 31.89 -28.29
CA LYS A 171 21.08 31.02 -28.14
C LYS A 171 21.17 30.46 -26.71
N LYS A 172 20.99 31.32 -25.70
CA LYS A 172 21.00 30.91 -24.29
C LYS A 172 19.90 29.88 -23.98
N ARG A 173 18.69 30.06 -24.49
CA ARG A 173 17.58 29.10 -24.31
C ARG A 173 17.86 27.76 -25.02
N HIS A 174 18.40 27.79 -26.23
CA HIS A 174 18.85 26.58 -26.93
C HIS A 174 19.97 25.85 -26.18
N GLU A 175 20.96 26.56 -25.65
CA GLU A 175 22.04 25.98 -24.85
C GLU A 175 21.50 25.38 -23.53
N ALA A 176 20.56 26.06 -22.86
CA ALA A 176 19.92 25.54 -21.65
C ALA A 176 19.11 24.27 -21.94
N HIS A 177 18.33 24.27 -23.04
CA HIS A 177 17.62 23.08 -23.50
C HIS A 177 18.58 21.95 -23.84
N ALA A 178 19.66 22.21 -24.59
CA ALA A 178 20.64 21.17 -24.93
C ALA A 178 21.24 20.52 -23.68
N ARG A 179 21.59 21.32 -22.66
CA ARG A 179 22.03 20.79 -21.35
C ARG A 179 20.95 19.97 -20.65
N ALA A 180 19.69 20.41 -20.71
CA ALA A 180 18.57 19.67 -20.11
C ALA A 180 18.31 18.34 -20.83
N VAL A 181 18.42 18.30 -22.16
CA VAL A 181 18.33 17.06 -22.96
C VAL A 181 19.45 16.10 -22.56
N GLU A 182 20.70 16.58 -22.57
CA GLU A 182 21.86 15.75 -22.21
C GLU A 182 21.73 15.21 -20.77
N GLN A 183 21.24 16.01 -19.83
CA GLN A 183 20.99 15.55 -18.47
C GLN A 183 19.88 14.49 -18.42
N ALA A 184 18.74 14.72 -19.09
CA ALA A 184 17.65 13.75 -19.13
C ALA A 184 18.07 12.43 -19.80
N GLU A 185 18.92 12.48 -20.83
CA GLU A 185 19.50 11.30 -21.46
C GLU A 185 20.46 10.55 -20.52
N ARG A 186 21.33 11.26 -19.79
CA ARG A 186 22.20 10.65 -18.79
C ARG A 186 21.39 9.95 -17.69
N ASP A 187 20.43 10.65 -17.08
CA ASP A 187 19.61 10.11 -16.00
C ASP A 187 18.82 8.87 -16.45
N ALA A 188 18.22 8.92 -17.66
CA ALA A 188 17.50 7.79 -18.23
C ALA A 188 18.43 6.60 -18.53
N ASN A 189 19.64 6.85 -19.04
CA ASN A 189 20.61 5.80 -19.34
C ASN A 189 21.15 5.14 -18.06
N GLU A 190 21.47 5.92 -17.03
CA GLU A 190 21.91 5.43 -15.72
C GLU A 190 20.84 4.56 -15.07
N HIS A 191 19.58 5.04 -15.03
CA HIS A 191 18.44 4.27 -14.53
C HIS A 191 18.24 2.96 -15.32
N ASN A 192 18.23 3.03 -16.65
CA ASN A 192 18.05 1.85 -17.50
C ASN A 192 19.19 0.83 -17.35
N GLN A 193 20.41 1.29 -17.07
CA GLN A 193 21.54 0.42 -16.79
C GLN A 193 21.35 -0.31 -15.44
N GLN A 194 20.84 0.37 -14.41
CA GLN A 194 20.50 -0.26 -13.12
C GLN A 194 19.40 -1.32 -13.31
N VAL A 195 18.35 -1.02 -14.07
CA VAL A 195 17.30 -1.99 -14.41
C VAL A 195 17.88 -3.20 -15.13
N ALA A 196 18.80 -3.01 -16.08
CA ALA A 196 19.46 -4.11 -16.78
C ALA A 196 20.34 -4.97 -15.86
N GLN A 197 21.03 -4.36 -14.90
CA GLN A 197 21.80 -5.09 -13.89
C GLN A 197 20.89 -5.90 -12.97
N PHE A 198 19.78 -5.31 -12.53
CA PHE A 198 18.77 -5.97 -11.71
C PHE A 198 18.15 -7.17 -12.44
N GLU A 199 17.78 -7.00 -13.71
CA GLU A 199 17.28 -8.07 -14.58
C GLU A 199 18.30 -9.21 -14.73
N ALA A 200 19.58 -8.88 -14.92
CA ALA A 200 20.65 -9.88 -15.01
C ALA A 200 20.87 -10.64 -13.70
N ALA A 201 20.85 -9.94 -12.56
CA ALA A 201 20.99 -10.53 -11.23
C ALA A 201 19.81 -11.45 -10.89
N PHE A 202 18.58 -11.02 -11.19
CA PHE A 202 17.38 -11.83 -11.04
C PHE A 202 17.50 -13.14 -11.83
N ARG A 203 17.85 -13.07 -13.11
CA ARG A 203 18.06 -14.26 -13.96
C ARG A 203 19.17 -15.19 -13.46
N ALA A 204 20.17 -14.64 -12.77
CA ALA A 204 21.25 -15.41 -12.16
C ALA A 204 20.85 -16.05 -10.81
N ALA A 205 19.58 -15.92 -10.40
CA ALA A 205 19.05 -16.35 -9.11
C ALA A 205 19.77 -15.75 -7.90
N ASP A 206 20.22 -14.49 -8.04
CA ASP A 206 20.78 -13.74 -6.92
C ASP A 206 19.70 -13.53 -5.83
N PRO A 207 19.97 -13.88 -4.55
CA PRO A 207 18.96 -13.86 -3.51
C PRO A 207 18.33 -12.48 -3.28
N ASP A 208 19.14 -11.42 -3.39
CA ASP A 208 18.69 -10.06 -3.15
C ASP A 208 17.86 -9.52 -4.30
N ALA A 209 18.27 -9.84 -5.53
CA ALA A 209 17.49 -9.52 -6.71
C ALA A 209 16.13 -10.26 -6.69
N ILE A 210 16.10 -11.52 -6.28
CA ILE A 210 14.85 -12.28 -6.15
C ILE A 210 13.95 -11.65 -5.08
N ALA A 211 14.48 -11.35 -3.89
CA ALA A 211 13.72 -10.71 -2.83
C ALA A 211 13.16 -9.35 -3.29
N THR A 212 13.99 -8.52 -3.90
CA THR A 212 13.61 -7.19 -4.42
C THR A 212 12.53 -7.30 -5.50
N TYR A 213 12.61 -8.30 -6.38
CA TYR A 213 11.60 -8.56 -7.41
C TYR A 213 10.24 -8.83 -6.78
N PHE A 214 10.15 -9.75 -5.80
CA PHE A 214 8.86 -10.06 -5.18
C PHE A 214 8.34 -8.96 -4.27
N ILE A 215 9.20 -8.17 -3.63
CA ILE A 215 8.78 -6.94 -2.93
C ILE A 215 8.06 -6.02 -3.91
N THR A 216 8.70 -5.76 -5.07
CA THR A 216 8.12 -4.93 -6.13
C THR A 216 6.81 -5.49 -6.67
N VAL A 217 6.70 -6.82 -6.84
CA VAL A 217 5.46 -7.47 -7.29
C VAL A 217 4.31 -7.23 -6.31
N LEU A 218 4.53 -7.45 -5.01
CA LEU A 218 3.49 -7.28 -3.99
C LEU A 218 3.10 -5.81 -3.79
N GLU A 219 4.06 -4.88 -3.89
CA GLU A 219 3.83 -3.44 -3.78
C GLU A 219 3.02 -2.86 -4.95
N ARG A 220 3.04 -3.50 -6.14
CA ARG A 220 2.23 -3.11 -7.31
C ARG A 220 0.77 -3.54 -7.23
N GLY A 221 0.39 -4.29 -6.19
CA GLY A 221 -1.00 -4.65 -5.90
C GLY A 221 -1.87 -3.39 -5.71
N THR A 222 -3.17 -3.50 -5.99
CA THR A 222 -4.16 -2.51 -5.53
C THR A 222 -4.94 -3.12 -4.38
N TYR A 223 -5.06 -2.42 -3.27
CA TYR A 223 -5.80 -2.87 -2.09
C TYR A 223 -6.79 -1.79 -1.63
N PRO A 224 -7.83 -2.16 -0.86
CA PRO A 224 -8.70 -1.20 -0.20
C PRO A 224 -7.92 -0.24 0.72
N GLU A 225 -8.54 0.89 1.04
CA GLU A 225 -7.95 1.87 1.97
C GLU A 225 -7.61 1.23 3.32
N GLY A 226 -6.47 1.60 3.90
CA GLY A 226 -5.99 1.09 5.19
C GLY A 226 -5.13 -0.18 5.14
N PHE A 227 -4.85 -0.73 3.95
CA PHE A 227 -3.89 -1.83 3.78
C PHE A 227 -2.47 -1.29 3.63
N ALA A 228 -1.59 -1.68 4.56
CA ALA A 228 -0.15 -1.51 4.37
C ALA A 228 0.31 -2.52 3.32
N GLN A 229 1.02 -2.06 2.27
CA GLN A 229 1.65 -2.93 1.27
C GLN A 229 3.13 -3.13 1.57
N THR A 230 3.48 -3.18 2.86
CA THR A 230 4.86 -3.32 3.31
C THR A 230 5.18 -4.80 3.48
N SER A 231 6.27 -5.24 2.87
CA SER A 231 6.75 -6.62 3.03
C SER A 231 8.26 -6.66 3.18
N GLN A 232 8.73 -7.63 3.95
CA GLN A 232 10.13 -8.02 4.01
C GLN A 232 10.24 -9.42 3.45
N ILE A 233 11.15 -9.63 2.51
CA ILE A 233 11.29 -10.88 1.78
C ILE A 233 12.74 -11.33 1.81
N GLU A 234 12.95 -12.62 2.06
CA GLU A 234 14.25 -13.28 1.98
C GLU A 234 14.12 -14.50 1.07
N PHE A 235 15.09 -14.69 0.19
CA PHE A 235 15.17 -15.87 -0.67
C PHE A 235 16.32 -16.78 -0.23
N GLN A 236 16.02 -18.07 -0.09
CA GLN A 236 16.98 -19.11 0.26
C GLN A 236 17.26 -19.96 -0.99
N PRO A 237 18.38 -19.73 -1.70
CA PRO A 237 18.65 -20.38 -2.97
C PRO A 237 18.81 -21.91 -2.88
N GLU A 238 19.34 -22.45 -1.79
CA GLU A 238 19.55 -23.90 -1.62
C GLU A 238 18.24 -24.68 -1.59
N SER A 239 17.21 -24.10 -0.98
CA SER A 239 15.89 -24.69 -0.83
C SER A 239 14.87 -24.15 -1.84
N LYS A 240 15.25 -23.16 -2.66
CA LYS A 240 14.35 -22.38 -3.53
C LYS A 240 13.14 -21.83 -2.76
N GLN A 241 13.38 -21.41 -1.52
CA GLN A 241 12.33 -21.02 -0.61
C GLN A 241 12.29 -19.50 -0.45
N LEU A 242 11.11 -18.90 -0.60
CA LEU A 242 10.86 -17.50 -0.35
C LEU A 242 10.15 -17.34 1.00
N VAL A 243 10.72 -16.57 1.91
CA VAL A 243 10.11 -16.24 3.20
C VAL A 243 9.61 -14.81 3.14
N VAL A 244 8.34 -14.59 3.44
CA VAL A 244 7.66 -13.30 3.33
C VAL A 244 7.10 -12.94 4.69
N ALA A 245 7.53 -11.80 5.23
CA ALA A 245 6.90 -11.14 6.37
C ALA A 245 6.09 -9.95 5.85
N TYR A 246 4.77 -10.08 5.85
CA TYR A 246 3.84 -9.11 5.26
C TYR A 246 3.08 -8.36 6.35
N ASP A 247 2.98 -7.04 6.23
CA ASP A 247 2.18 -6.22 7.15
C ASP A 247 0.72 -6.19 6.71
N LEU A 248 -0.15 -6.74 7.54
CA LEU A 248 -1.59 -6.80 7.36
C LEU A 248 -2.26 -5.55 7.94
N PRO A 249 -3.42 -5.16 7.40
CA PRO A 249 -4.18 -4.01 7.90
C PRO A 249 -4.61 -4.18 9.35
N LYS A 250 -4.78 -3.07 10.07
CA LYS A 250 -5.35 -3.09 11.42
C LYS A 250 -6.87 -3.24 11.36
N TYR A 251 -7.41 -4.05 12.27
CA TYR A 251 -8.85 -4.32 12.37
C TYR A 251 -9.73 -3.06 12.42
N GLU A 252 -9.34 -2.08 13.23
CA GLU A 252 -10.10 -0.84 13.45
C GLU A 252 -10.04 0.12 12.26
N GLU A 253 -9.00 0.01 11.41
CA GLU A 253 -8.78 0.89 10.27
C GLU A 253 -9.56 0.42 9.03
N VAL A 254 -9.64 -0.89 8.79
CA VAL A 254 -10.24 -1.41 7.56
C VAL A 254 -11.67 -1.91 7.71
N VAL A 255 -12.13 -2.34 8.90
CA VAL A 255 -13.48 -2.90 9.05
C VAL A 255 -14.46 -1.88 9.62
N PRO A 256 -15.39 -1.34 8.81
CA PRO A 256 -16.29 -0.29 9.25
C PRO A 256 -17.18 -0.74 10.40
N ALA A 257 -17.21 0.07 11.46
CA ALA A 257 -18.04 -0.15 12.64
C ALA A 257 -19.52 0.15 12.35
N THR A 258 -19.79 1.06 11.42
CA THR A 258 -21.13 1.49 11.05
C THR A 258 -21.71 0.57 9.98
N LYS A 259 -22.95 0.12 10.19
CA LYS A 259 -23.70 -0.71 9.24
C LYS A 259 -24.55 0.15 8.31
N SER A 260 -25.19 1.19 8.83
CA SER A 260 -26.00 2.08 8.03
C SER A 260 -26.21 3.42 8.72
N VAL A 261 -26.39 4.47 7.93
CA VAL A 261 -26.79 5.80 8.38
C VAL A 261 -28.22 6.09 7.94
N LYS A 262 -29.02 6.66 8.83
CA LYS A 262 -30.41 7.07 8.56
C LYS A 262 -30.66 8.48 9.02
N TYR A 263 -31.18 9.31 8.13
CA TYR A 263 -31.66 10.64 8.47
C TYR A 263 -33.03 10.58 9.18
N VAL A 264 -33.12 11.23 10.35
CA VAL A 264 -34.33 11.31 11.17
C VAL A 264 -34.93 12.71 11.07
N LYS A 265 -36.02 12.82 10.28
CA LYS A 265 -36.71 14.10 10.02
C LYS A 265 -37.19 14.82 11.28
N ALA A 266 -37.55 14.07 12.32
CA ALA A 266 -38.09 14.64 13.55
C ALA A 266 -37.04 15.41 14.37
N SER A 267 -35.78 14.97 14.32
CA SER A 267 -34.67 15.54 15.08
C SER A 267 -33.67 16.30 14.21
N ASP A 268 -33.90 16.36 12.88
CA ASP A 268 -32.97 16.89 11.88
C ASP A 268 -31.53 16.40 12.08
N SER A 269 -31.38 15.08 12.28
CA SER A 269 -30.10 14.47 12.63
C SER A 269 -29.90 13.14 11.92
N PHE A 270 -28.65 12.76 11.75
CA PHE A 270 -28.27 11.42 11.29
C PHE A 270 -28.17 10.47 12.49
N THR A 271 -28.56 9.21 12.26
CA THR A 271 -28.47 8.14 13.25
C THR A 271 -27.76 6.95 12.61
N GLU A 272 -26.78 6.41 13.33
CA GLU A 272 -25.97 5.28 12.87
C GLU A 272 -26.45 3.99 13.53
N SER A 273 -26.52 2.92 12.74
CA SER A 273 -26.68 1.58 13.27
C SER A 273 -25.32 0.89 13.31
N ALA A 274 -24.96 0.33 14.47
CA ALA A 274 -23.70 -0.38 14.64
C ALA A 274 -23.75 -1.76 13.94
N ARG A 275 -22.64 -2.14 13.32
CA ARG A 275 -22.46 -3.48 12.76
C ARG A 275 -22.18 -4.49 13.88
N PRO A 276 -22.82 -5.68 13.87
CA PRO A 276 -22.52 -6.71 14.86
C PRO A 276 -21.03 -7.09 14.86
N GLU A 277 -20.45 -7.17 16.05
CA GLU A 277 -19.02 -7.47 16.22
C GLU A 277 -18.63 -8.84 15.64
N SER A 278 -19.52 -9.83 15.68
CA SER A 278 -19.30 -11.14 15.04
C SER A 278 -19.14 -11.03 13.52
N GLN A 279 -19.91 -10.16 12.87
CA GLN A 279 -19.83 -9.92 11.43
C GLN A 279 -18.51 -9.20 11.09
N ARG A 280 -18.13 -8.19 11.88
CA ARG A 280 -16.87 -7.47 11.70
C ARG A 280 -15.65 -8.38 11.84
N ARG A 281 -15.63 -9.24 12.86
CA ARG A 281 -14.56 -10.26 13.06
C ARG A 281 -14.45 -11.22 11.89
N THR A 282 -15.59 -11.64 11.34
CA THR A 282 -15.63 -12.54 10.17
C THR A 282 -15.08 -11.84 8.93
N MET A 283 -15.49 -10.60 8.65
CA MET A 283 -14.96 -9.79 7.55
C MET A 283 -13.45 -9.59 7.64
N TYR A 284 -12.93 -9.32 8.84
CA TYR A 284 -11.48 -9.16 9.03
C TYR A 284 -10.71 -10.46 8.80
N ALA A 285 -11.18 -11.57 9.37
CA ALA A 285 -10.53 -12.88 9.18
C ALA A 285 -10.51 -13.28 7.71
N ASP A 286 -11.60 -13.02 6.99
CA ASP A 286 -11.71 -13.27 5.56
C ASP A 286 -10.76 -12.36 4.76
N ALA A 287 -10.72 -11.05 5.03
CA ALA A 287 -9.81 -10.12 4.37
C ALA A 287 -8.32 -10.51 4.56
N VAL A 288 -7.94 -10.93 5.77
CA VAL A 288 -6.59 -11.45 6.06
C VAL A 288 -6.31 -12.73 5.26
N ALA A 289 -7.27 -13.63 5.18
CA ALA A 289 -7.15 -14.87 4.43
C ALA A 289 -6.99 -14.62 2.92
N GLN A 290 -7.83 -13.75 2.36
CA GLN A 290 -7.77 -13.31 0.97
C GLN A 290 -6.42 -12.67 0.64
N THR A 291 -5.90 -11.81 1.53
CA THR A 291 -4.60 -11.15 1.36
C THR A 291 -3.46 -12.16 1.29
N ALA A 292 -3.46 -13.17 2.17
CA ALA A 292 -2.45 -14.23 2.17
C ALA A 292 -2.49 -15.06 0.88
N LEU A 293 -3.68 -15.50 0.46
CA LEU A 293 -3.85 -16.28 -0.78
C LEU A 293 -3.48 -15.47 -2.02
N ARG A 294 -3.88 -14.19 -2.06
CA ARG A 294 -3.53 -13.27 -3.14
C ARG A 294 -2.02 -13.09 -3.23
N SER A 295 -1.34 -12.85 -2.10
CA SER A 295 0.12 -12.69 -2.07
C SER A 295 0.82 -13.95 -2.59
N LEU A 296 0.38 -15.13 -2.16
CA LEU A 296 0.90 -16.41 -2.67
C LEU A 296 0.68 -16.55 -4.18
N HIS A 297 -0.50 -16.20 -4.67
CA HIS A 297 -0.81 -16.20 -6.10
C HIS A 297 0.10 -15.26 -6.89
N GLU A 298 0.22 -14.01 -6.46
CA GLU A 298 1.05 -12.99 -7.11
C GLU A 298 2.52 -13.45 -7.18
N ILE A 299 3.05 -14.06 -6.10
CA ILE A 299 4.41 -14.61 -6.08
C ILE A 299 4.57 -15.76 -7.08
N PHE A 300 3.73 -16.80 -7.02
CA PHE A 300 3.91 -17.97 -7.89
C PHE A 300 3.64 -17.66 -9.37
N ALA A 301 2.68 -16.78 -9.66
CA ALA A 301 2.31 -16.40 -11.03
C ALA A 301 3.30 -15.41 -11.66
N SER A 302 3.96 -14.55 -10.88
CA SER A 302 4.97 -13.61 -11.39
C SER A 302 6.35 -14.26 -11.61
N ASP A 303 6.64 -15.40 -10.99
CA ASP A 303 7.91 -16.12 -11.14
C ASP A 303 7.96 -17.01 -12.39
N ILE A 304 8.07 -16.37 -13.55
CA ILE A 304 8.19 -17.03 -14.86
C ILE A 304 9.50 -17.84 -14.95
N ALA A 305 10.56 -17.36 -14.29
CA ALA A 305 11.88 -17.98 -14.33
C ALA A 305 11.98 -19.26 -13.47
N GLY A 306 11.00 -19.51 -12.58
CA GLY A 306 10.93 -20.72 -11.77
C GLY A 306 12.00 -20.78 -10.68
N HIS A 307 12.32 -19.63 -10.09
CA HIS A 307 13.29 -19.53 -9.00
C HIS A 307 12.71 -20.02 -7.67
N VAL A 308 11.41 -19.86 -7.45
CA VAL A 308 10.72 -20.16 -6.20
C VAL A 308 9.91 -21.45 -6.31
N GLU A 309 10.22 -22.39 -5.42
CA GLU A 309 9.52 -23.68 -5.29
C GLU A 309 8.61 -23.69 -4.05
N THR A 310 9.01 -23.01 -2.98
CA THR A 310 8.26 -22.98 -1.71
C THR A 310 8.12 -21.55 -1.23
N VAL A 311 6.95 -21.18 -0.74
CA VAL A 311 6.71 -19.88 -0.10
C VAL A 311 6.29 -20.12 1.35
N VAL A 312 6.90 -19.36 2.27
CA VAL A 312 6.44 -19.20 3.64
C VAL A 312 5.93 -17.77 3.80
N PHE A 313 4.63 -17.61 3.94
CA PHE A 313 4.01 -16.32 4.17
C PHE A 313 3.66 -16.18 5.65
N ASN A 314 4.11 -15.09 6.27
CA ASN A 314 3.83 -14.71 7.65
C ASN A 314 3.18 -13.32 7.66
N GLY A 315 1.93 -13.23 8.10
CA GLY A 315 1.19 -11.98 8.18
C GLY A 315 1.22 -11.39 9.59
N TYR A 316 1.72 -10.17 9.71
CA TYR A 316 1.89 -9.44 10.95
C TYR A 316 0.96 -8.24 11.03
N VAL A 317 0.54 -7.84 12.22
CA VAL A 317 -0.22 -6.59 12.42
C VAL A 317 0.49 -5.75 13.46
N GLU A 318 0.83 -4.51 13.13
CA GLU A 318 1.36 -3.57 14.12
C GLU A 318 0.25 -3.07 15.05
N SER A 319 0.49 -3.14 16.36
CA SER A 319 -0.46 -2.71 17.37
C SER A 319 0.26 -2.29 18.66
N ILE A 320 -0.52 -1.87 19.66
CA ILE A 320 -0.05 -1.55 21.00
C ILE A 320 -0.63 -2.57 21.97
N ASP A 321 0.23 -3.23 22.73
CA ASP A 321 -0.20 -4.14 23.78
C ASP A 321 -0.94 -3.36 24.88
N ARG A 322 -2.20 -3.72 25.12
CA ARG A 322 -3.07 -2.98 26.07
C ARG A 322 -2.65 -3.16 27.53
N GLY A 323 -1.93 -4.23 27.87
CA GLY A 323 -1.47 -4.50 29.23
C GLY A 323 -0.19 -3.75 29.59
N THR A 324 0.68 -3.52 28.60
CA THR A 324 2.02 -2.94 28.79
C THR A 324 2.20 -1.56 28.15
N GLY A 325 1.31 -1.17 27.24
CA GLY A 325 1.37 0.08 26.46
C GLY A 325 2.50 0.13 25.42
N LYS A 326 3.19 -0.99 25.18
CA LYS A 326 4.34 -1.06 24.26
C LYS A 326 3.90 -1.46 22.85
N PRO A 327 4.62 -1.03 21.80
CA PRO A 327 4.37 -1.50 20.44
C PRO A 327 4.65 -3.01 20.35
N ILE A 328 3.74 -3.72 19.69
CA ILE A 328 3.84 -5.14 19.38
C ILE A 328 3.54 -5.36 17.89
N ARG A 329 4.10 -6.44 17.35
CA ARG A 329 3.86 -6.87 15.96
C ARG A 329 3.55 -8.37 15.94
N PRO A 330 2.36 -8.79 16.43
CA PRO A 330 1.97 -10.20 16.43
C PRO A 330 1.81 -10.76 15.01
N CYS A 331 2.30 -11.97 14.80
CA CYS A 331 1.95 -12.78 13.62
C CYS A 331 0.56 -13.38 13.83
N ILE A 332 -0.39 -13.15 12.91
CA ILE A 332 -1.77 -13.63 13.03
C ILE A 332 -2.14 -14.68 11.99
N ILE A 333 -1.29 -14.88 10.99
CA ILE A 333 -1.43 -15.93 9.98
C ILE A 333 -0.05 -16.37 9.50
N THR A 334 0.15 -17.68 9.35
CA THR A 334 1.32 -18.24 8.68
C THR A 334 0.91 -19.41 7.81
N VAL A 335 1.47 -19.47 6.61
CA VAL A 335 1.23 -20.56 5.66
C VAL A 335 2.52 -20.89 4.94
N ARG A 336 2.80 -22.19 4.84
CA ARG A 336 3.91 -22.71 4.04
C ARG A 336 3.33 -23.64 2.98
N THR A 337 3.57 -23.32 1.72
CA THR A 337 3.09 -24.13 0.60
C THR A 337 4.14 -24.23 -0.50
N THR A 338 4.03 -25.27 -1.33
CA THR A 338 4.86 -25.45 -2.52
C THR A 338 4.13 -24.93 -3.74
N ARG A 339 4.88 -24.62 -4.80
CA ARG A 339 4.35 -24.22 -6.10
C ARG A 339 3.38 -25.27 -6.64
N GLU A 340 3.78 -26.54 -6.63
CA GLU A 340 2.95 -27.65 -7.13
C GLU A 340 1.60 -27.73 -6.41
N VAL A 341 1.61 -27.74 -5.07
CA VAL A 341 0.38 -27.83 -4.26
C VAL A 341 -0.50 -26.61 -4.45
N PHE A 342 0.08 -25.41 -4.53
CA PHE A 342 -0.70 -24.18 -4.62
C PHE A 342 -1.31 -23.97 -6.01
N LEU A 343 -0.58 -24.28 -7.08
CA LEU A 343 -1.07 -24.10 -8.46
C LEU A 343 -2.13 -25.14 -8.87
N ASP A 344 -2.29 -26.24 -8.14
CA ASP A 344 -3.38 -27.20 -8.31
C ASP A 344 -4.73 -26.67 -7.77
N ILE A 345 -4.72 -25.58 -7.00
CA ILE A 345 -5.91 -24.99 -6.40
C ILE A 345 -6.59 -24.03 -7.37
N ASP A 346 -7.89 -24.25 -7.60
CA ASP A 346 -8.75 -23.31 -8.31
C ASP A 346 -9.17 -22.15 -7.39
N LEU A 347 -8.32 -21.12 -7.31
CA LEU A 347 -8.52 -19.97 -6.41
C LEU A 347 -9.77 -19.14 -6.71
N GLU A 348 -10.36 -19.24 -7.91
CA GLU A 348 -11.58 -18.49 -8.26
C GLU A 348 -12.81 -19.00 -7.50
N HIS A 349 -12.79 -20.26 -7.06
CA HIS A 349 -13.96 -20.95 -6.50
C HIS A 349 -13.75 -21.42 -5.05
N VAL A 350 -12.70 -20.98 -4.36
CA VAL A 350 -12.43 -21.36 -2.97
C VAL A 350 -13.07 -20.40 -1.96
N ASP A 351 -13.45 -20.96 -0.81
CA ASP A 351 -13.55 -20.18 0.43
C ASP A 351 -12.12 -19.94 0.97
N PRO A 352 -11.68 -18.68 1.17
CA PRO A 352 -10.30 -18.36 1.54
C PRO A 352 -9.84 -19.02 2.83
N LEU A 353 -10.68 -19.03 3.87
CA LEU A 353 -10.34 -19.59 5.18
C LEU A 353 -10.27 -21.12 5.14
N VAL A 354 -11.16 -21.78 4.38
CA VAL A 354 -11.13 -23.24 4.18
C VAL A 354 -9.90 -23.62 3.35
N CYS A 355 -9.59 -22.88 2.30
CA CYS A 355 -8.41 -23.09 1.46
C CYS A 355 -7.12 -23.05 2.31
N LEU A 356 -6.94 -22.01 3.12
CA LEU A 356 -5.78 -21.89 4.01
C LEU A 356 -5.67 -23.05 4.99
N ARG A 357 -6.78 -23.53 5.56
CA ARG A 357 -6.77 -24.72 6.43
C ARG A 357 -6.31 -25.98 5.68
N SER A 358 -6.72 -26.14 4.42
CA SER A 358 -6.27 -27.27 3.58
C SER A 358 -4.76 -27.22 3.28
N LEU A 359 -4.19 -26.01 3.21
CA LEU A 359 -2.75 -25.77 3.10
C LEU A 359 -2.00 -25.92 4.44
N ASN A 360 -2.66 -26.40 5.50
CA ASN A 360 -2.14 -26.47 6.86
C ASN A 360 -1.66 -25.11 7.39
N ALA A 361 -2.27 -24.01 6.95
CA ALA A 361 -1.99 -22.70 7.50
C ALA A 361 -2.38 -22.64 8.97
N SER A 362 -1.55 -21.98 9.77
CA SER A 362 -1.91 -21.62 11.13
C SER A 362 -2.49 -20.21 11.11
N VAL A 363 -3.79 -20.11 11.40
CA VAL A 363 -4.54 -18.85 11.40
C VAL A 363 -5.00 -18.55 12.82
N SER A 364 -4.92 -17.29 13.24
CA SER A 364 -5.36 -16.86 14.56
C SER A 364 -6.84 -17.19 14.77
N LYS A 365 -7.16 -17.81 15.91
CA LYS A 365 -8.55 -18.09 16.31
C LYS A 365 -9.35 -16.81 16.59
N SER A 366 -8.65 -15.72 16.89
CA SER A 366 -9.20 -14.38 17.11
C SER A 366 -8.32 -13.34 16.42
N ALA A 367 -8.34 -13.30 15.08
CA ALA A 367 -7.53 -12.36 14.30
C ALA A 367 -7.76 -10.90 14.69
N ALA A 368 -9.03 -10.49 14.93
CA ALA A 368 -9.36 -9.14 15.37
C ALA A 368 -8.84 -8.78 16.78
N GLU A 369 -8.61 -9.79 17.63
CA GLU A 369 -8.02 -9.63 18.97
C GLU A 369 -6.50 -9.83 18.94
N LEU A 370 -5.92 -10.00 17.74
CA LEU A 370 -4.49 -10.20 17.50
C LEU A 370 -3.88 -11.37 18.29
N ALA A 371 -4.66 -12.44 18.51
CA ALA A 371 -4.14 -13.62 19.18
C ALA A 371 -3.00 -14.21 18.32
N PRO A 372 -1.76 -14.28 18.84
CA PRO A 372 -0.60 -14.60 18.02
C PRO A 372 -0.59 -16.07 17.60
N VAL A 373 -0.04 -16.30 16.41
CA VAL A 373 0.28 -17.60 15.86
C VAL A 373 1.80 -17.69 15.73
N ARG A 374 2.38 -18.87 16.00
CA ARG A 374 3.82 -19.10 15.82
C ARG A 374 4.16 -19.15 14.32
N PRO A 375 5.07 -18.30 13.81
CA PRO A 375 5.54 -18.39 12.43
C PRO A 375 6.17 -19.76 12.15
N VAL A 376 5.88 -20.34 10.98
CA VAL A 376 6.48 -21.62 10.56
C VAL A 376 8.01 -21.49 10.37
N LEU A 377 8.45 -20.33 9.88
CA LEU A 377 9.86 -19.96 9.73
C LEU A 377 9.96 -18.43 9.81
N GLU A 378 10.94 -17.92 10.56
CA GLU A 378 11.25 -16.50 10.65
C GLU A 378 12.41 -16.13 9.71
N LEU A 379 12.42 -14.89 9.24
CA LEU A 379 13.53 -14.32 8.47
C LEU A 379 14.81 -14.34 9.33
N SER A 380 15.90 -14.87 8.78
CA SER A 380 17.19 -14.92 9.47
C SER A 380 17.95 -13.66 9.09
N MET A 381 17.87 -12.61 9.91
CA MET A 381 18.60 -11.35 9.73
C MET A 381 20.13 -11.56 9.73
N THR A 382 20.65 -11.97 8.57
CA THR A 382 22.06 -12.17 8.26
C THR A 382 22.35 -11.49 6.92
N ASP A 383 22.02 -10.21 6.80
CA ASP A 383 22.35 -9.41 5.62
C ASP A 383 23.73 -8.74 5.80
N PRO A 384 24.73 -9.06 4.94
CA PRO A 384 26.07 -8.47 4.98
C PRO A 384 26.15 -6.99 4.54
N ARG A 385 25.04 -6.34 4.16
CA ARG A 385 25.01 -4.92 3.74
C ARG A 385 24.50 -3.95 4.80
N PHE A 386 24.02 -4.44 5.95
CA PHE A 386 23.92 -3.59 7.11
C PHE A 386 25.33 -3.38 7.67
N ILE A 387 25.90 -2.21 7.37
CA ILE A 387 26.87 -1.61 8.27
C ILE A 387 26.09 -1.40 9.57
N LYS A 388 26.18 -2.38 10.48
CA LYS A 388 25.95 -2.12 11.89
C LYS A 388 26.88 -0.97 12.22
N GLU A 389 26.31 0.16 12.65
CA GLU A 389 27.04 1.11 13.48
C GLU A 389 27.91 0.30 14.43
N ASP A 390 29.22 0.52 14.41
CA ASP A 390 30.21 -0.24 15.17
C ASP A 390 29.67 -0.54 16.58
N ASP A 391 29.15 -1.75 16.74
CA ASP A 391 28.49 -2.13 17.97
C ASP A 391 29.56 -2.57 18.95
N VAL A 392 30.05 -1.57 19.68
CA VAL A 392 30.90 -1.71 20.86
C VAL A 392 30.23 -2.65 21.90
N LEU A 393 28.93 -2.99 21.80
CA LEU A 393 28.25 -3.98 22.65
C LEU A 393 28.40 -5.44 22.23
N SER A 394 29.04 -5.77 21.10
CA SER A 394 29.37 -7.18 20.78
C SER A 394 30.28 -7.83 21.83
N THR A 395 30.99 -7.01 22.62
CA THR A 395 31.75 -7.44 23.80
C THR A 395 30.93 -7.55 25.09
N LEU A 396 29.64 -7.18 25.06
CA LEU A 396 28.70 -7.16 26.18
C LEU A 396 27.48 -8.10 26.03
N ASP A 397 27.38 -8.90 24.96
CA ASP A 397 26.28 -9.88 24.82
C ASP A 397 26.46 -11.07 25.79
N GLN A 398 25.93 -10.91 27.01
CA GLN A 398 25.98 -11.86 28.12
C GLN A 398 25.02 -13.05 27.98
N ARG A 399 24.26 -13.18 26.87
CA ARG A 399 23.32 -14.29 26.69
C ARG A 399 24.06 -15.64 26.62
N PRO A 400 23.62 -16.68 27.34
CA PRO A 400 24.23 -18.00 27.29
C PRO A 400 24.10 -18.61 25.89
N ASN A 401 25.20 -19.13 25.36
CA ASN A 401 25.20 -19.89 24.11
C ASN A 401 24.86 -21.35 24.40
N LEU A 402 23.78 -21.86 23.80
CA LEU A 402 23.35 -23.24 24.02
C LEU A 402 24.34 -24.29 23.49
N MET A 403 25.23 -23.90 22.56
CA MET A 403 26.30 -24.76 22.06
C MET A 403 27.44 -24.94 23.07
N ASP A 404 27.53 -24.10 24.09
CA ASP A 404 28.55 -24.18 25.15
C ASP A 404 28.15 -25.18 26.26
N LEU A 405 26.86 -25.55 26.34
CA LEU A 405 26.34 -26.56 27.27
C LEU A 405 26.77 -27.95 26.85
N THR A 406 27.16 -28.82 27.78
CA THR A 406 27.40 -30.24 27.50
C THR A 406 26.12 -30.95 27.02
N PRO A 407 26.21 -32.11 26.32
CA PRO A 407 25.02 -32.84 25.87
C PRO A 407 24.00 -33.12 27.00
N GLY A 408 24.47 -33.56 28.17
CA GLY A 408 23.59 -33.82 29.31
C GLY A 408 22.98 -32.56 29.94
N GLU A 409 23.69 -31.41 29.92
CA GLU A 409 23.13 -30.13 30.34
C GLU A 409 22.07 -29.64 29.35
N PHE A 410 22.28 -29.86 28.05
CA PHE A 410 21.29 -29.55 27.02
C PHE A 410 20.03 -30.41 27.17
N GLU A 411 20.17 -31.71 27.34
CA GLU A 411 19.03 -32.62 27.62
C GLU A 411 18.26 -32.21 28.88
N SER A 412 18.98 -31.80 29.93
CA SER A 412 18.39 -31.31 31.18
C SER A 412 17.65 -29.99 30.98
N LEU A 413 18.19 -29.07 30.17
CA LEU A 413 17.53 -27.82 29.79
C LEU A 413 16.20 -28.09 29.07
N ILE A 414 16.20 -29.01 28.10
CA ILE A 414 14.99 -29.39 27.36
C ILE A 414 13.95 -30.01 28.30
N THR A 415 14.38 -30.91 29.19
CA THR A 415 13.51 -31.53 30.19
C THR A 415 12.84 -30.50 31.10
N ASN A 416 13.63 -29.55 31.62
CA ASN A 416 13.13 -28.47 32.47
C ASN A 416 12.17 -27.55 31.72
N LEU A 417 12.48 -27.20 30.46
CA LEU A 417 11.61 -26.38 29.63
C LEU A 417 10.22 -27.00 29.47
N PHE A 418 10.15 -28.28 29.09
CA PHE A 418 8.85 -28.96 28.95
C PHE A 418 8.13 -29.15 30.29
N GLN A 419 8.85 -29.29 31.39
CA GLN A 419 8.27 -29.29 32.73
C GLN A 419 7.64 -27.92 33.06
N THR A 420 8.33 -26.82 32.77
CA THR A 420 7.81 -25.45 32.95
C THR A 420 6.60 -25.18 32.05
N MET A 421 6.54 -25.81 30.86
CA MET A 421 5.38 -25.78 29.98
C MET A 421 4.18 -26.62 30.48
N GLY A 422 4.31 -27.26 31.64
CA GLY A 422 3.22 -27.97 32.31
C GLY A 422 3.11 -29.46 32.00
N LEU A 423 4.14 -30.07 31.41
CA LEU A 423 4.21 -31.53 31.26
C LEU A 423 4.83 -32.20 32.49
N GLU A 424 4.35 -33.39 32.85
CA GLU A 424 4.97 -34.22 33.87
C GLU A 424 6.15 -34.99 33.26
N THR A 425 7.37 -34.49 33.45
CA THR A 425 8.57 -35.06 32.84
C THR A 425 9.27 -36.08 33.74
N ARG A 426 9.85 -37.12 33.14
CA ARG A 426 10.82 -38.02 33.76
C ARG A 426 12.00 -38.21 32.82
N GLN A 427 13.19 -37.94 33.33
CA GLN A 427 14.43 -38.19 32.61
C GLN A 427 14.68 -39.70 32.53
N THR A 428 14.98 -40.19 31.33
CA THR A 428 15.32 -41.60 31.08
C THR A 428 16.79 -41.84 31.41
N GLN A 429 17.15 -43.04 31.89
CA GLN A 429 18.56 -43.39 32.07
C GLN A 429 19.20 -43.61 30.70
N ALA A 430 20.30 -42.89 30.44
CA ALA A 430 21.09 -43.07 29.23
C ALA A 430 21.48 -44.56 29.05
N SER A 431 21.30 -45.07 27.84
CA SER A 431 21.84 -46.34 27.29
C SER A 431 20.90 -47.56 27.11
N ARG A 432 19.61 -47.55 27.43
CA ARG A 432 18.75 -48.75 27.16
C ARG A 432 17.51 -48.57 26.29
N ASP A 433 17.03 -47.34 26.08
CA ASP A 433 15.70 -47.12 25.48
C ASP A 433 15.75 -46.47 24.09
N GLY A 434 16.75 -46.77 23.26
CA GLY A 434 16.75 -46.37 21.84
C GLY A 434 16.90 -44.85 21.59
N GLY A 435 17.57 -44.13 22.49
CA GLY A 435 17.92 -42.72 22.32
C GLY A 435 16.85 -41.72 22.75
N VAL A 436 15.95 -42.10 23.66
CA VAL A 436 15.04 -41.17 24.36
C VAL A 436 15.79 -40.40 25.43
N ASP A 437 15.67 -39.08 25.40
CA ASP A 437 16.32 -38.20 26.39
C ASP A 437 15.33 -37.78 27.50
N CYS A 438 14.04 -37.69 27.17
CA CYS A 438 12.98 -37.39 28.13
C CYS A 438 11.65 -38.05 27.74
N VAL A 439 10.96 -38.63 28.72
CA VAL A 439 9.56 -39.04 28.59
C VAL A 439 8.71 -38.06 29.39
N ALA A 440 7.75 -37.44 28.73
CA ALA A 440 6.82 -36.50 29.34
C ALA A 440 5.39 -37.03 29.27
N PHE A 441 4.57 -36.71 30.27
CA PHE A 441 3.15 -37.00 30.25
C PHE A 441 2.37 -35.69 30.25
N ASP A 442 1.50 -35.53 29.26
CA ASP A 442 0.58 -34.40 29.20
C ASP A 442 -0.70 -34.76 29.98
N PRO A 443 -1.01 -34.05 31.09
CA PRO A 443 -2.11 -34.41 31.99
C PRO A 443 -3.51 -34.08 31.43
N ARG A 444 -3.63 -33.52 30.22
CA ARG A 444 -4.91 -33.12 29.64
C ARG A 444 -5.82 -34.34 29.35
N PRO A 445 -7.05 -34.41 29.88
CA PRO A 445 -7.89 -35.62 29.84
C PRO A 445 -8.36 -36.13 28.46
N ILE A 446 -8.18 -35.36 27.38
CA ILE A 446 -8.70 -35.66 26.03
C ILE A 446 -7.60 -35.67 24.97
N PHE A 447 -6.62 -34.77 25.08
CA PHE A 447 -5.54 -34.58 24.11
C PHE A 447 -4.17 -34.95 24.68
N GLY A 448 -4.09 -35.24 25.97
CA GLY A 448 -2.87 -35.61 26.66
C GLY A 448 -2.45 -37.06 26.41
N GLY A 449 -1.41 -37.49 27.10
CA GLY A 449 -0.80 -38.79 26.88
C GLY A 449 0.72 -38.76 26.98
N LYS A 450 1.33 -39.91 26.70
CA LYS A 450 2.79 -40.08 26.76
C LYS A 450 3.44 -39.43 25.54
N VAL A 451 4.38 -38.54 25.79
CA VAL A 451 5.18 -37.83 24.80
C VAL A 451 6.63 -38.25 24.95
N VAL A 452 7.27 -38.62 23.84
CA VAL A 452 8.70 -38.93 23.79
C VAL A 452 9.44 -37.74 23.23
N ILE A 453 10.48 -37.29 23.92
CA ILE A 453 11.27 -36.12 23.57
C ILE A 453 12.72 -36.56 23.39
N GLN A 454 13.29 -36.16 22.26
CA GLN A 454 14.69 -36.39 21.93
C GLN A 454 15.35 -35.04 21.61
N ALA A 455 16.51 -34.79 22.18
CA ALA A 455 17.29 -33.57 22.08
C ALA A 455 18.64 -33.86 21.40
N LYS A 456 18.89 -33.23 20.26
CA LYS A 456 20.14 -33.38 19.49
C LYS A 456 20.87 -32.04 19.41
N ARG A 457 21.95 -31.93 20.19
CA ARG A 457 22.89 -30.79 20.12
C ARG A 457 23.84 -30.96 18.93
N TYR A 458 23.35 -30.69 17.72
CA TYR A 458 24.10 -30.88 16.47
C TYR A 458 24.52 -29.55 15.84
N LYS A 459 25.68 -29.57 15.17
CA LYS A 459 26.17 -28.45 14.35
C LYS A 459 25.56 -28.45 12.95
N ASN A 460 25.41 -29.65 12.37
CA ASN A 460 24.92 -29.85 11.00
C ASN A 460 23.42 -30.12 10.98
N THR A 461 22.81 -29.94 9.81
CA THR A 461 21.40 -30.25 9.54
C THR A 461 21.07 -31.69 9.93
N VAL A 462 19.99 -31.86 10.71
CA VAL A 462 19.50 -33.17 11.14
C VAL A 462 18.85 -33.90 9.97
N GLY A 463 19.34 -35.11 9.69
CA GLY A 463 18.86 -35.98 8.61
C GLY A 463 17.61 -36.79 8.98
N VAL A 464 17.02 -37.44 7.97
CA VAL A 464 15.80 -38.25 8.10
C VAL A 464 15.97 -39.47 9.02
N SER A 465 17.20 -39.97 9.22
CA SER A 465 17.49 -41.10 10.11
C SER A 465 17.00 -40.82 11.53
N ALA A 466 17.38 -39.67 12.11
CA ALA A 466 16.98 -39.31 13.47
C ALA A 466 15.46 -39.24 13.65
N VAL A 467 14.73 -38.75 12.63
CA VAL A 467 13.26 -38.69 12.66
C VAL A 467 12.63 -40.08 12.57
N ARG A 468 13.22 -41.00 11.78
CA ARG A 468 12.78 -42.40 11.68
C ARG A 468 13.01 -43.14 12.98
N ASP A 469 14.16 -42.93 13.61
CA ASP A 469 14.53 -43.55 14.88
C ASP A 469 13.54 -43.11 15.98
N LEU A 470 13.28 -41.80 16.08
CA LEU A 470 12.26 -41.28 17.01
C LEU A 470 10.88 -41.89 16.77
N PHE A 471 10.47 -42.06 15.51
CA PHE A 471 9.18 -42.69 15.19
C PHE A 471 9.12 -44.15 15.66
N GLY A 472 10.19 -44.92 15.45
CA GLY A 472 10.28 -46.30 15.94
C GLY A 472 10.19 -46.37 17.46
N THR A 473 10.89 -45.47 18.14
CA THR A 473 10.87 -45.34 19.60
C THR A 473 9.49 -44.96 20.12
N MET A 474 8.78 -44.02 19.48
CA MET A 474 7.42 -43.64 19.83
C MET A 474 6.45 -44.84 19.78
N GLN A 475 6.59 -45.69 18.76
CA GLN A 475 5.78 -46.91 18.61
C GLN A 475 6.10 -47.95 19.70
N ASN A 476 7.38 -48.14 20.03
CA ASN A 476 7.81 -49.08 21.08
C ASN A 476 7.37 -48.62 22.48
N GLU A 477 7.43 -47.32 22.75
CA GLU A 477 7.07 -46.70 24.02
C GLU A 477 5.56 -46.49 24.19
N GLY A 478 4.77 -46.69 23.14
CA GLY A 478 3.32 -46.41 23.13
C GLY A 478 2.99 -44.92 23.30
N ALA A 479 3.86 -44.04 22.80
CA ALA A 479 3.69 -42.60 22.93
C ALA A 479 2.72 -42.06 21.86
N SER A 480 1.86 -41.12 22.27
CA SER A 480 0.89 -40.48 21.38
C SER A 480 1.51 -39.36 20.54
N LYS A 481 2.70 -38.89 20.92
CA LYS A 481 3.44 -37.84 20.22
C LYS A 481 4.95 -37.97 20.43
N GLY A 482 5.71 -37.66 19.39
CA GLY A 482 7.18 -37.51 19.43
C GLY A 482 7.59 -36.05 19.21
N ILE A 483 8.61 -35.58 19.92
CA ILE A 483 9.21 -34.25 19.72
C ILE A 483 10.71 -34.42 19.54
N LEU A 484 11.24 -33.97 18.41
CA LEU A 484 12.68 -33.88 18.16
C LEU A 484 13.10 -32.42 18.29
N VAL A 485 14.05 -32.15 19.18
CA VAL A 485 14.61 -30.82 19.41
C VAL A 485 16.05 -30.81 18.91
N ALA A 486 16.41 -29.82 18.10
CA ALA A 486 17.77 -29.68 17.59
C ALA A 486 18.26 -28.24 17.73
N THR A 487 19.57 -28.08 17.98
CA THR A 487 20.24 -26.76 17.91
C THR A 487 20.45 -26.29 16.47
N SER A 488 20.46 -27.21 15.51
CA SER A 488 20.50 -26.94 14.08
C SER A 488 19.11 -27.06 13.43
N GLY A 489 19.05 -26.94 12.09
CA GLY A 489 17.82 -27.17 11.31
C GLY A 489 17.64 -28.62 10.86
N TYR A 490 16.54 -28.90 10.17
CA TYR A 490 16.22 -30.22 9.60
C TYR A 490 16.27 -30.20 8.07
N GLY A 491 16.66 -31.31 7.46
CA GLY A 491 16.67 -31.45 6.00
C GLY A 491 15.27 -31.69 5.42
N LYS A 492 15.09 -31.46 4.11
CA LYS A 492 13.81 -31.68 3.39
C LYS A 492 13.21 -33.07 3.66
N ALA A 493 14.03 -34.12 3.57
CA ALA A 493 13.60 -35.50 3.80
C ALA A 493 13.11 -35.78 5.25
N ALA A 494 13.62 -35.03 6.24
CA ALA A 494 13.19 -35.14 7.63
C ALA A 494 11.77 -34.58 7.82
N PHE A 495 11.48 -33.42 7.21
CA PHE A 495 10.13 -32.83 7.20
C PHE A 495 9.13 -33.68 6.41
N GLU A 496 9.50 -34.17 5.23
CA GLU A 496 8.67 -35.06 4.42
C GLU A 496 8.28 -36.33 5.19
N PHE A 497 9.23 -36.92 5.93
CA PHE A 497 8.94 -38.09 6.74
C PHE A 497 8.05 -37.75 7.94
N ALA A 498 8.23 -36.61 8.60
CA ALA A 498 7.40 -36.19 9.72
C ALA A 498 5.96 -35.84 9.31
N SER A 499 5.76 -35.40 8.06
CA SER A 499 4.44 -35.03 7.53
C SER A 499 3.40 -36.15 7.71
N GLY A 500 2.25 -35.80 8.28
CA GLY A 500 1.15 -36.73 8.57
C GLY A 500 1.40 -37.72 9.72
N LYS A 501 2.52 -37.62 10.44
CA LYS A 501 2.82 -38.43 11.64
C LYS A 501 2.72 -37.56 12.89
N PRO A 502 2.47 -38.13 14.09
CA PRO A 502 2.43 -37.38 15.34
C PRO A 502 3.85 -37.05 15.83
N ILE A 503 4.66 -36.44 14.97
CA ILE A 503 6.03 -36.00 15.24
C ILE A 503 6.10 -34.48 15.06
N GLU A 504 6.69 -33.79 16.03
CA GLU A 504 7.00 -32.37 15.95
C GLU A 504 8.51 -32.16 15.88
N LEU A 505 8.96 -31.36 14.92
CA LEU A 505 10.37 -31.01 14.73
C LEU A 505 10.58 -29.57 15.22
N LEU A 506 11.39 -29.41 16.26
CA LEU A 506 11.74 -28.12 16.84
C LEU A 506 13.20 -27.81 16.50
N ALA A 507 13.42 -26.83 15.64
CA ALA A 507 14.75 -26.36 15.26
C ALA A 507 15.28 -25.34 16.29
N GLY A 508 16.54 -24.93 16.12
CA GLY A 508 17.21 -24.03 17.06
C GLY A 508 16.45 -22.72 17.30
N SER A 509 15.84 -22.14 16.26
CA SER A 509 14.98 -20.95 16.38
C SER A 509 13.73 -21.21 17.22
N ASN A 510 13.06 -22.35 17.02
CA ASN A 510 11.90 -22.74 17.84
C ASN A 510 12.28 -22.92 19.31
N LEU A 511 13.45 -23.51 19.58
CA LEU A 511 13.96 -23.71 20.93
C LEU A 511 14.25 -22.38 21.64
N LEU A 512 14.93 -21.44 20.98
CA LEU A 512 15.21 -20.11 21.54
C LEU A 512 13.92 -19.37 21.89
N TYR A 513 12.91 -19.45 21.02
CA TYR A 513 11.59 -18.90 21.30
C TYR A 513 10.95 -19.53 22.54
N LEU A 514 10.93 -20.86 22.65
CA LEU A 514 10.34 -21.55 23.80
C LEU A 514 11.04 -21.22 25.13
N LEU A 515 12.36 -21.09 25.11
CA LEU A 515 13.15 -20.70 26.28
C LEU A 515 12.80 -19.28 26.74
N LYS A 516 12.64 -18.34 25.80
CA LYS A 516 12.25 -16.96 26.11
C LYS A 516 10.83 -16.89 26.65
N GLU A 517 9.89 -17.55 25.99
CA GLU A 517 8.46 -17.48 26.31
C GLU A 517 8.12 -18.19 27.63
N HIS A 518 8.63 -19.41 27.82
CA HIS A 518 8.20 -20.27 28.93
C HIS A 518 9.19 -20.31 30.09
N ALA A 519 10.48 -20.08 29.84
CA ALA A 519 11.51 -20.10 30.87
C ALA A 519 12.08 -18.70 31.18
N ASN A 520 11.68 -17.65 30.44
CA ASN A 520 12.25 -16.31 30.54
C ASN A 520 13.79 -16.29 30.39
N ILE A 521 14.31 -17.21 29.56
CA ILE A 521 15.74 -17.34 29.26
C ILE A 521 16.00 -16.76 27.87
N ASP A 522 16.77 -15.67 27.81
CA ASP A 522 17.27 -15.09 26.56
C ASP A 522 18.61 -15.76 26.21
N ALA A 523 18.58 -16.76 25.34
CA ALA A 523 19.75 -17.55 24.93
C ALA A 523 20.11 -17.29 23.46
N LYS A 524 21.31 -17.72 23.06
CA LYS A 524 21.75 -17.71 21.66
C LYS A 524 22.26 -19.08 21.22
N ILE A 525 22.27 -19.32 19.92
CA ILE A 525 22.93 -20.48 19.31
C ILE A 525 23.99 -19.92 18.36
N VAL A 526 25.25 -19.98 18.78
CA VAL A 526 26.41 -19.63 17.95
C VAL A 526 27.23 -20.90 17.77
N MET A 527 27.39 -21.33 16.53
CA MET A 527 28.16 -22.53 16.21
C MET A 527 29.65 -22.27 16.47
N PRO A 528 30.38 -23.18 17.15
CA PRO A 528 31.81 -23.02 17.32
C PRO A 528 32.52 -23.11 15.97
N GLU A 529 33.31 -22.10 15.60
CA GLU A 529 34.18 -22.14 14.43
C GLU A 529 35.21 -23.28 14.59
N GLY A 530 35.27 -24.19 13.59
CA GLY A 530 36.42 -25.10 13.45
C GLY A 530 36.48 -26.35 14.33
N THR A 531 35.40 -27.13 14.45
CA THR A 531 35.54 -28.54 14.88
C THR A 531 34.64 -29.44 14.04
N ILE A 532 35.27 -30.23 13.17
CA ILE A 532 34.70 -31.41 12.52
C ILE A 532 34.31 -32.38 13.64
N ASP A 533 33.02 -32.64 13.81
CA ASP A 533 32.58 -33.73 14.67
C ASP A 533 32.82 -35.02 13.89
N ILE A 534 33.89 -35.71 14.26
CA ILE A 534 34.14 -37.10 13.85
C ILE A 534 33.01 -37.92 14.48
N GLY A 535 32.00 -38.25 13.66
CA GLY A 535 30.95 -39.18 14.03
C GLY A 535 31.58 -40.46 14.57
N LEU A 536 31.50 -40.64 15.89
CA LEU A 536 31.68 -41.94 16.51
C LEU A 536 30.32 -42.61 16.49
N ASP A 537 30.09 -43.38 15.43
CA ASP A 537 29.17 -44.50 15.49
C ASP A 537 29.66 -45.46 16.58
N GLY A 538 28.81 -45.69 17.58
CA GLY A 538 29.00 -46.64 18.67
C GLY A 538 27.65 -47.09 19.19
#